data_AF-A0A0Q6FV93-F1
#
_entry.id   AF-A0A0Q6FV93-F1
#
_cell.length_a   1.000
_cell.length_b   1.000
_cell.length_c   1.000
_cell.angle_alpha   90.00
_cell.angle_beta   90.00
_cell.angle_gamma   90.00
#
_symmetry.space_group_name_H-M   'P 1'
#
loop_
_entity.id
_entity.type
_entity.pdbx_description
1 polymer ?
#
loop_
_entity_poly.entity_id
_entity_poly.type
_entity_poly.pdbx_seq_one_letter_code
_entity_poly.pdbx_strand_id
1 'polypeptide(L)'
;MSSSILGLVKPFSSITMRQDSSAVDIVQVLFAYRRGLVDRSTIGSDALKELEERQAMVAVVESYLMASRSDVPFDSFRAHVVTLSRGTFAYDIASESEKQALEQLFLLAAEDLEAQVPELEKQTAFSRTLLGAREANYVYQWVQSNRSMLLEAQTPASILKLVWPLFAATTHTLSFQNVEPGEGLMALSVAWVEGRNYESIFELSSSLELTKPYGDKRQRLSTADITKFLHSTLSFDFTLVLSAVIQFLGDSEVLPENPLSLTLSAMRYGVPDPLAVSVYDSGVPDRAVAVIISQKLRADGYDGLSFREARVAHWGAIEDFVALLPECFRISFRSSDGPEAWEFRG
;
A
#
# COMPACT_ATOMS: atom_id res chain seq x y z
N MET A 1 -12.58 13.32 4.97
CA MET A 1 -12.21 14.60 4.33
C MET A 1 -11.99 14.35 2.84
N SER A 2 -12.20 15.35 1.99
CA SER A 2 -11.87 15.26 0.57
C SER A 2 -10.37 14.98 0.41
N SER A 3 -10.00 13.96 -0.38
CA SER A 3 -8.62 13.54 -0.70
C SER A 3 -7.91 14.56 -1.62
N SER A 4 -8.07 15.85 -1.33
CA SER A 4 -7.56 16.94 -2.14
C SER A 4 -6.39 17.61 -1.44
N ILE A 5 -5.32 17.90 -2.19
CA ILE A 5 -4.18 18.73 -1.75
C ILE A 5 -4.67 20.09 -1.21
N LEU A 6 -5.82 20.59 -1.69
CA LEU A 6 -6.43 21.82 -1.16
C LEU A 6 -6.76 21.69 0.34
N GLY A 7 -7.07 20.49 0.84
CA GLY A 7 -7.31 20.23 2.26
C GLY A 7 -6.09 20.53 3.15
N LEU A 8 -4.87 20.53 2.61
CA LEU A 8 -3.65 20.84 3.35
C LEU A 8 -3.57 22.31 3.78
N VAL A 9 -4.19 23.22 3.02
CA VAL A 9 -4.12 24.67 3.28
C VAL A 9 -5.41 25.21 3.92
N LYS A 10 -6.41 24.35 4.17
CA LYS A 10 -7.66 24.73 4.84
C LYS A 10 -7.47 24.79 6.36
N PRO A 11 -8.27 25.58 7.10
CA PRO A 11 -8.25 25.58 8.56
C PRO A 11 -8.43 24.17 9.14
N PHE A 12 -7.82 23.92 10.30
CA PHE A 12 -8.02 22.67 11.04
C PHE A 12 -9.46 22.61 11.57
N SER A 13 -10.11 21.48 11.39
CA SER A 13 -11.48 21.20 11.81
C SER A 13 -11.58 21.03 13.33
N SER A 14 -10.52 20.48 13.92
CA SER A 14 -10.44 20.03 15.32
C SER A 14 -9.63 20.95 16.23
N ILE A 15 -8.82 21.83 15.65
CA ILE A 15 -8.11 22.87 16.41
C ILE A 15 -8.96 24.13 16.34
N THR A 16 -9.29 24.71 17.49
CA THR A 16 -9.60 26.14 17.55
C THR A 16 -8.29 26.91 17.30
N MET A 17 -7.70 26.77 16.11
CA MET A 17 -6.72 27.75 15.67
C MET A 17 -7.48 29.07 15.63
N ARG A 18 -6.83 30.16 16.07
CA ARG A 18 -7.44 31.48 16.01
C ARG A 18 -8.12 31.63 14.65
N GLN A 19 -9.36 32.09 14.62
CA GLN A 19 -10.14 32.26 13.38
C GLN A 19 -9.42 33.15 12.33
N ASP A 20 -8.29 33.76 12.70
CA ASP A 20 -7.41 34.60 11.90
C ASP A 20 -6.17 33.90 11.31
N SER A 21 -5.97 32.59 11.50
CA SER A 21 -4.81 31.90 10.89
C SER A 21 -4.94 31.86 9.37
N SER A 22 -3.96 32.45 8.69
CA SER A 22 -3.90 32.44 7.23
C SER A 22 -3.60 31.03 6.69
N ALA A 23 -3.93 30.79 5.41
CA ALA A 23 -3.58 29.54 4.72
C ALA A 23 -2.06 29.25 4.77
N VAL A 24 -1.24 30.31 4.78
CA VAL A 24 0.22 30.25 4.94
C VAL A 24 0.62 29.79 6.34
N ASP A 25 -0.03 30.30 7.40
CA ASP A 25 0.25 29.89 8.78
C ASP A 25 -0.03 28.40 9.00
N ILE A 26 -1.09 27.89 8.36
CA ILE A 26 -1.45 26.46 8.39
C ILE A 26 -0.32 25.61 7.81
N VAL A 27 0.23 26.03 6.66
CA VAL A 27 1.39 25.37 6.04
C VAL A 27 2.60 25.41 6.96
N GLN A 28 2.89 26.54 7.59
CA GLN A 28 4.01 26.64 8.54
C GLN A 28 3.85 25.68 9.72
N VAL A 29 2.65 25.55 10.28
CA VAL A 29 2.37 24.59 11.37
C VAL A 29 2.60 23.15 10.90
N LEU A 30 2.17 22.80 9.69
CA LEU A 30 2.38 21.46 9.13
C LEU A 30 3.87 21.11 9.07
N PHE A 31 4.71 22.02 8.58
CA PHE A 31 6.15 21.79 8.48
C PHE A 31 6.88 21.92 9.82
N ALA A 32 6.43 22.79 10.73
CA ALA A 32 6.95 22.85 12.09
C ALA A 32 6.71 21.53 12.84
N TYR A 33 5.51 20.97 12.72
CA TYR A 33 5.20 19.65 13.27
C TYR A 33 6.06 18.56 12.64
N ARG A 34 6.20 18.56 11.31
CA ARG A 34 7.02 17.59 10.57
C ARG A 34 8.49 17.62 11.03
N ARG A 35 9.02 18.81 11.32
CA ARG A 35 10.39 19.05 11.82
C ARG A 35 10.56 18.83 13.32
N GLY A 36 9.52 18.40 14.03
CA GLY A 36 9.58 18.14 15.48
C GLY A 36 9.64 19.41 16.34
N LEU A 37 9.26 20.56 15.79
CA LEU A 37 9.25 21.85 16.49
C LEU A 37 7.96 22.09 17.29
N VAL A 38 6.99 21.18 17.21
CA VAL A 38 5.72 21.24 17.92
C VAL A 38 5.66 20.10 18.94
N ASP A 39 5.37 20.44 20.20
CA ASP A 39 5.22 19.44 21.26
C ASP A 39 3.88 18.70 21.13
N ARG A 40 3.97 17.41 20.78
CA ARG A 40 2.81 16.51 20.61
C ARG A 40 1.93 16.41 21.85
N SER A 41 2.51 16.51 23.05
CA SER A 41 1.77 16.37 24.31
C SER A 41 0.79 17.52 24.55
N THR A 42 0.99 18.63 23.84
CA THR A 42 0.15 19.84 23.94
C THR A 42 -1.02 19.84 22.93
N ILE A 43 -1.06 18.87 22.02
CA ILE A 43 -2.08 18.78 20.96
C ILE A 43 -3.19 17.82 21.40
N GLY A 44 -4.44 18.26 21.34
CA GLY A 44 -5.60 17.40 21.60
C GLY A 44 -5.67 16.22 20.61
N SER A 45 -6.26 15.09 21.02
CA SER A 45 -6.30 13.86 20.22
C SER A 45 -6.87 14.05 18.81
N ASP A 46 -7.94 14.83 18.68
CA ASP A 46 -8.61 15.05 17.40
C ASP A 46 -7.75 15.90 16.45
N ALA A 47 -7.07 16.90 17.01
CA ALA A 47 -6.10 17.75 16.33
C ALA A 47 -4.87 16.98 15.86
N LEU A 48 -4.36 16.10 16.72
CA LEU A 48 -3.24 15.24 16.37
C LEU A 48 -3.61 14.32 15.22
N LYS A 49 -4.80 13.71 15.26
CA LYS A 49 -5.31 12.86 14.19
C LYS A 49 -5.44 13.61 12.86
N GLU A 50 -6.05 14.79 12.86
CA GLU A 50 -6.16 15.61 11.65
C GLU A 50 -4.79 16.02 11.11
N LEU A 51 -3.84 16.32 11.99
CA LEU A 51 -2.47 16.66 11.61
C LEU A 51 -1.74 15.46 10.98
N GLU A 52 -1.89 14.27 11.53
CA GLU A 52 -1.34 13.02 10.97
C GLU A 52 -1.95 12.70 9.60
N GLU A 53 -3.27 12.85 9.43
CA GLU A 53 -3.95 12.71 8.14
C GLU A 53 -3.39 13.69 7.08
N ARG A 54 -3.09 14.94 7.49
CA ARG A 54 -2.46 15.93 6.60
C ARG A 54 -0.99 15.61 6.31
N GLN A 55 -0.23 15.08 7.27
CA GLN A 55 1.15 14.66 7.02
C GLN A 55 1.23 13.54 5.97
N ALA A 56 0.25 12.64 5.94
CA ALA A 56 0.13 11.62 4.90
C ALA A 56 -0.09 12.25 3.52
N MET A 57 -0.91 13.30 3.42
CA MET A 57 -1.08 14.05 2.17
C MET A 57 0.19 14.83 1.75
N VAL A 58 0.97 15.36 2.71
CA VAL A 58 2.29 15.96 2.40
C VAL A 58 3.24 14.90 1.83
N ALA A 59 3.23 13.67 2.35
CA ALA A 59 4.02 12.57 1.80
C ALA A 59 3.66 12.25 0.33
N VAL A 60 2.38 12.36 -0.04
CA VAL A 60 1.94 12.23 -1.45
C VAL A 60 2.51 13.35 -2.32
N VAL A 61 2.53 14.60 -1.83
CA VAL A 61 3.15 15.72 -2.54
C VAL A 61 4.66 15.48 -2.71
N GLU A 62 5.35 14.99 -1.69
CA GLU A 62 6.78 14.63 -1.80
C GLU A 62 7.00 13.55 -2.86
N SER A 63 6.19 12.48 -2.86
CA SER A 63 6.28 11.43 -3.88
C SER A 63 6.08 11.99 -5.30
N TYR A 64 5.13 12.90 -5.48
CA TYR A 64 4.89 13.58 -6.76
C TYR A 64 6.08 14.45 -7.18
N LEU A 65 6.68 15.19 -6.24
CA LEU A 65 7.85 16.02 -6.50
C LEU A 65 9.07 15.18 -6.88
N MET A 66 9.32 14.07 -6.19
CA MET A 66 10.38 13.12 -6.56
C MET A 66 10.13 12.52 -7.95
N ALA A 67 8.90 12.18 -8.30
CA ALA A 67 8.54 11.68 -9.63
C ALA A 67 8.69 12.75 -10.73
N SER A 68 8.54 14.02 -10.38
CA SER A 68 8.71 15.16 -11.27
C SER A 68 10.15 15.68 -11.30
N ARG A 69 11.06 15.06 -10.55
CA ARG A 69 12.47 15.47 -10.47
C ARG A 69 13.18 15.11 -11.77
N SER A 70 13.81 16.10 -12.40
CA SER A 70 14.71 15.91 -13.54
C SER A 70 16.17 16.03 -13.10
N ASP A 71 17.12 15.78 -14.00
CA ASP A 71 18.56 15.81 -13.72
C ASP A 71 19.16 17.23 -13.55
N VAL A 72 18.33 18.22 -13.27
CA VAL A 72 18.76 19.62 -13.09
C VAL A 72 19.21 19.89 -11.64
N PRO A 73 20.06 20.90 -11.40
CA PRO A 73 20.40 21.35 -10.05
C PRO A 73 19.16 21.73 -9.23
N PHE A 74 19.19 21.55 -7.91
CA PHE A 74 18.04 21.80 -7.05
C PHE A 74 17.50 23.24 -7.17
N ASP A 75 18.36 24.25 -7.29
CA ASP A 75 17.90 25.64 -7.46
C ASP A 75 17.04 25.84 -8.71
N SER A 76 17.36 25.12 -9.79
CA SER A 76 16.56 25.13 -11.02
C SER A 76 15.25 24.35 -10.85
N PHE A 77 15.30 23.22 -10.14
CA PHE A 77 14.10 22.46 -9.79
C PHE A 77 13.15 23.26 -8.88
N ARG A 78 13.68 23.97 -7.87
CA ARG A 78 12.93 24.83 -6.95
C ARG A 78 12.11 25.89 -7.69
N ALA A 79 12.65 26.47 -8.76
CA ALA A 79 11.88 27.38 -9.62
C ALA A 79 10.74 26.65 -10.38
N HIS A 80 10.96 25.41 -10.79
CA HIS A 80 9.95 24.57 -11.44
C HIS A 80 8.84 24.07 -10.50
N VAL A 81 9.14 23.87 -9.21
CA VAL A 81 8.19 23.42 -8.18
C VAL A 81 6.95 24.33 -8.10
N VAL A 82 7.11 25.64 -8.27
CA VAL A 82 5.99 26.59 -8.32
C VAL A 82 5.10 26.36 -9.56
N THR A 83 5.70 26.00 -10.69
CA THR A 83 4.93 25.63 -11.89
C THR A 83 4.16 24.32 -11.67
N LEU A 84 4.77 23.35 -10.97
CA LEU A 84 4.10 22.10 -10.62
C LEU A 84 2.89 22.33 -9.71
N SER A 85 3.00 23.21 -8.71
CA SER A 85 1.87 23.53 -7.83
C SER A 85 0.73 24.21 -8.61
N ARG A 86 1.07 25.13 -9.52
CA ARG A 86 0.11 25.84 -10.39
C ARG A 86 -0.61 24.91 -11.37
N GLY A 87 0.04 23.83 -11.80
CA GLY A 87 -0.57 22.84 -12.69
C GLY A 87 -1.55 21.90 -12.01
N THR A 88 -1.77 22.00 -10.69
CA THR A 88 -2.71 21.14 -9.97
C THR A 88 -4.14 21.67 -10.07
N PHE A 89 -5.13 20.76 -10.17
CA PHE A 89 -6.54 21.14 -10.10
C PHE A 89 -6.91 21.87 -8.79
N ALA A 90 -6.21 21.55 -7.70
CA ALA A 90 -6.38 22.23 -6.41
C ALA A 90 -6.06 23.74 -6.50
N TYR A 91 -5.07 24.12 -7.32
CA TYR A 91 -4.69 25.52 -7.53
C TYR A 91 -5.75 26.29 -8.35
N ASP A 92 -6.34 25.65 -9.36
CA ASP A 92 -7.35 26.27 -10.23
C ASP A 92 -8.64 26.66 -9.48
N ILE A 93 -9.02 25.87 -8.48
CA ILE A 93 -10.24 26.11 -7.68
C ILE A 93 -9.99 26.89 -6.38
N ALA A 94 -8.73 27.24 -6.08
CA ALA A 94 -8.33 27.91 -4.86
C ALA A 94 -8.55 29.44 -4.90
N SER A 95 -8.77 30.04 -3.74
CA SER A 95 -8.68 31.50 -3.56
C SER A 95 -7.22 31.99 -3.65
N GLU A 96 -7.00 33.29 -3.80
CA GLU A 96 -5.64 33.84 -3.93
C GLU A 96 -4.74 33.57 -2.71
N SER A 97 -5.30 33.60 -1.49
CA SER A 97 -4.54 33.25 -0.29
C SER A 97 -4.18 31.76 -0.23
N GLU A 98 -5.08 30.89 -0.70
CA GLU A 98 -4.84 29.44 -0.78
C GLU A 98 -3.84 29.09 -1.88
N LYS A 99 -3.87 29.78 -3.01
CA LYS A 99 -2.86 29.64 -4.08
C LYS A 99 -1.46 29.94 -3.57
N GLN A 100 -1.29 31.04 -2.84
CA GLN A 100 0.00 31.37 -2.22
C GLN A 100 0.45 30.30 -1.23
N ALA A 101 -0.47 29.77 -0.42
CA ALA A 101 -0.17 28.70 0.51
C ALA A 101 0.18 27.38 -0.20
N LEU A 102 -0.46 27.06 -1.32
CA LEU A 102 -0.14 25.87 -2.13
C LEU A 102 1.26 25.97 -2.76
N GLU A 103 1.64 27.14 -3.29
CA GLU A 103 3.01 27.36 -3.79
C GLU A 103 4.04 27.17 -2.66
N GLN A 104 3.77 27.74 -1.48
CA GLN A 104 4.66 27.60 -0.33
C GLN A 104 4.73 26.17 0.20
N LEU A 105 3.60 25.45 0.22
CA LEU A 105 3.54 24.04 0.61
C LEU A 105 4.45 23.19 -0.28
N PHE A 106 4.38 23.37 -1.59
CA PHE A 106 5.21 22.66 -2.56
C PHE A 106 6.69 23.01 -2.40
N LEU A 107 7.01 24.29 -2.22
CA LEU A 107 8.38 24.74 -2.00
C LEU A 107 8.99 24.15 -0.72
N LEU A 108 8.28 24.21 0.40
CA LEU A 108 8.75 23.63 1.66
C LEU A 108 8.90 22.11 1.58
N ALA A 109 8.00 21.42 0.87
CA ALA A 109 8.13 19.98 0.61
C ALA A 109 9.39 19.66 -0.20
N ALA A 110 9.68 20.45 -1.24
CA ALA A 110 10.90 20.30 -2.04
C ALA A 110 12.18 20.58 -1.22
N GLU A 111 12.16 21.59 -0.36
CA GLU A 111 13.29 21.93 0.52
C GLU A 111 13.53 20.85 1.58
N ASP A 112 12.47 20.32 2.20
CA ASP A 112 12.57 19.19 3.13
C ASP A 112 13.07 17.92 2.43
N LEU A 113 12.64 17.69 1.18
CA LEU A 113 13.11 16.59 0.33
C LEU A 113 14.62 16.66 0.09
N GLU A 114 15.11 17.79 -0.39
CA GLU A 114 16.54 18.00 -0.68
C GLU A 114 17.40 17.86 0.59
N ALA A 115 16.90 18.34 1.74
CA ALA A 115 17.59 18.20 3.01
C ALA A 115 17.66 16.73 3.50
N GLN A 116 16.66 15.91 3.20
CA GLN A 116 16.59 14.51 3.64
C GLN A 116 17.29 13.55 2.68
N VAL A 117 17.14 13.78 1.38
CA VAL A 117 17.61 12.89 0.31
C VAL A 117 18.23 13.75 -0.79
N PRO A 118 19.44 14.31 -0.60
CA PRO A 118 20.07 15.18 -1.59
C PRO A 118 20.52 14.42 -2.85
N GLU A 119 20.72 13.11 -2.76
CA GLU A 119 21.20 12.32 -3.90
C GLU A 119 20.08 12.07 -4.92
N LEU A 120 20.26 12.61 -6.12
CA LEU A 120 19.29 12.49 -7.22
C LEU A 120 18.96 11.02 -7.55
N GLU A 121 19.94 10.13 -7.54
CA GLU A 121 19.72 8.69 -7.78
C GLU A 121 18.76 8.08 -6.75
N LYS A 122 18.86 8.48 -5.47
CA LYS A 122 17.93 8.03 -4.43
C LYS A 122 16.55 8.64 -4.61
N GLN A 123 16.44 9.93 -4.94
CA GLN A 123 15.14 10.55 -5.25
C GLN A 123 14.44 9.82 -6.41
N THR A 124 15.18 9.45 -7.46
CA THR A 124 14.68 8.67 -8.60
C THR A 124 14.26 7.25 -8.20
N ALA A 125 15.01 6.57 -7.32
CA ALA A 125 14.60 5.28 -6.81
C ALA A 125 13.34 5.38 -5.93
N PHE A 126 13.26 6.41 -5.09
CA PHE A 126 12.16 6.61 -4.14
C PHE A 126 10.86 7.00 -4.85
N SER A 127 10.94 7.76 -5.95
CA SER A 127 9.77 8.16 -6.73
C SER A 127 8.95 6.98 -7.27
N ARG A 128 9.57 5.81 -7.45
CA ARG A 128 8.91 4.58 -7.92
C ARG A 128 8.13 3.84 -6.83
N THR A 129 8.25 4.26 -5.57
CA THR A 129 7.66 3.56 -4.42
C THR A 129 6.31 4.10 -3.97
N LEU A 130 5.92 5.29 -4.43
CA LEU A 130 4.75 6.05 -3.97
C LEU A 130 4.77 6.45 -2.48
N LEU A 131 5.88 6.21 -1.79
CA LEU A 131 6.08 6.61 -0.40
C LEU A 131 6.61 8.05 -0.31
N GLY A 132 6.31 8.75 0.78
CA GLY A 132 6.98 10.01 1.11
C GLY A 132 8.45 9.78 1.43
N ALA A 133 9.29 10.81 1.32
CA ALA A 133 10.74 10.63 1.38
C ALA A 133 11.26 10.07 2.71
N ARG A 134 10.65 10.48 3.83
CA ARG A 134 11.01 9.95 5.15
C ARG A 134 10.76 8.44 5.23
N GLU A 135 9.60 8.01 4.77
CA GLU A 135 9.20 6.60 4.81
C GLU A 135 10.01 5.78 3.81
N ALA A 136 10.19 6.28 2.58
CA ALA A 136 11.04 5.67 1.56
C ALA A 136 12.48 5.50 2.06
N ASN A 137 13.06 6.51 2.70
CA ASN A 137 14.40 6.45 3.27
C ASN A 137 14.49 5.43 4.42
N TYR A 138 13.49 5.38 5.29
CA TYR A 138 13.43 4.38 6.37
C TYR A 138 13.38 2.96 5.81
N VAL A 139 12.48 2.70 4.84
CA VAL A 139 12.37 1.40 4.15
C VAL A 139 13.69 1.07 3.45
N TYR A 140 14.30 2.02 2.74
CA TYR A 140 15.58 1.83 2.06
C TYR A 140 16.68 1.38 3.03
N GLN A 141 16.87 2.09 4.15
CA GLN A 141 17.87 1.74 5.17
C GLN A 141 17.60 0.36 5.79
N TRP A 142 16.32 0.05 6.05
CA TRP A 142 15.92 -1.26 6.54
C TRP A 142 16.25 -2.37 5.53
N VAL A 143 15.96 -2.17 4.24
CA VAL A 143 16.28 -3.13 3.17
C VAL A 143 17.78 -3.37 3.09
N GLN A 144 18.60 -2.31 3.11
CA GLN A 144 20.06 -2.47 3.07
C GLN A 144 20.58 -3.29 4.26
N SER A 145 19.98 -3.11 5.45
CA SER A 145 20.38 -3.82 6.67
C SER A 145 19.91 -5.28 6.71
N ASN A 146 18.85 -5.62 5.97
CA ASN A 146 18.21 -6.94 5.99
C ASN A 146 18.34 -7.70 4.65
N ARG A 147 19.14 -7.18 3.70
CA ARG A 147 19.21 -7.66 2.32
C ARG A 147 19.47 -9.17 2.23
N SER A 148 20.48 -9.69 2.91
CA SER A 148 20.81 -11.13 2.86
C SER A 148 19.64 -12.00 3.31
N MET A 149 18.98 -11.65 4.41
CA MET A 149 17.83 -12.39 4.93
C MET A 149 16.63 -12.34 3.97
N LEU A 150 16.41 -11.21 3.30
CA LEU A 150 15.34 -11.06 2.30
C LEU A 150 15.59 -11.95 1.08
N LEU A 151 16.84 -12.09 0.64
CA LEU A 151 17.21 -12.92 -0.51
C LEU A 151 17.24 -14.42 -0.17
N GLU A 152 17.47 -14.77 1.10
CA GLU A 152 17.45 -16.16 1.57
C GLU A 152 16.01 -16.67 1.83
N ALA A 153 15.05 -15.79 2.09
CA ALA A 153 13.67 -16.16 2.40
C ALA A 153 12.95 -16.75 1.18
N GLN A 154 12.47 -17.99 1.31
CA GLN A 154 11.93 -18.77 0.17
C GLN A 154 10.40 -18.86 0.12
N THR A 155 9.69 -18.47 1.19
CA THR A 155 8.23 -18.63 1.26
C THR A 155 7.51 -17.34 1.64
N PRO A 156 6.27 -17.13 1.17
CA PRO A 156 5.46 -15.97 1.56
C PRO A 156 5.33 -15.80 3.07
N ALA A 157 5.12 -16.88 3.82
CA ALA A 157 5.02 -16.83 5.27
C ALA A 157 6.35 -16.40 5.94
N SER A 158 7.49 -16.87 5.44
CA SER A 158 8.81 -16.48 5.97
C SER A 158 9.14 -15.01 5.69
N ILE A 159 8.85 -14.55 4.47
CA ILE A 159 9.04 -13.16 4.06
C ILE A 159 8.14 -12.25 4.88
N LEU A 160 6.86 -12.59 5.00
CA LEU A 160 5.88 -11.82 5.76
C LEU A 160 6.31 -11.62 7.21
N LYS A 161 6.83 -12.67 7.88
CA LYS A 161 7.37 -12.57 9.24
C LYS A 161 8.60 -11.67 9.31
N LEU A 162 9.49 -11.76 8.32
CA LEU A 162 10.70 -10.93 8.25
C LEU A 162 10.36 -9.44 8.07
N VAL A 163 9.41 -9.10 7.20
CA VAL A 163 9.01 -7.71 6.95
C VAL A 163 7.98 -7.17 7.95
N TRP A 164 7.43 -8.01 8.83
CA TRP A 164 6.41 -7.58 9.80
C TRP A 164 6.84 -6.40 10.69
N PRO A 165 8.07 -6.36 11.25
CA PRO A 165 8.53 -5.22 12.03
C PRO A 165 8.60 -3.93 11.21
N LEU A 166 8.85 -4.04 9.90
CA LEU A 166 8.84 -2.89 9.00
C LEU A 166 7.42 -2.31 8.89
N PHE A 167 6.42 -3.16 8.66
CA PHE A 167 5.01 -2.74 8.60
C PHE A 167 4.55 -2.06 9.89
N ALA A 168 4.93 -2.61 11.04
CA ALA A 168 4.60 -2.03 12.34
C ALA A 168 5.24 -0.65 12.55
N ALA A 169 6.40 -0.39 11.94
CA ALA A 169 7.13 0.86 12.07
C ALA A 169 6.71 1.94 11.05
N THR A 170 6.28 1.56 9.85
CA THR A 170 5.91 2.49 8.78
C THR A 170 4.42 2.84 8.78
N THR A 171 3.57 1.96 9.29
CA THR A 171 2.12 2.16 9.20
C THR A 171 1.57 2.82 10.46
N HIS A 172 1.07 4.05 10.31
CA HIS A 172 0.56 4.88 11.40
C HIS A 172 -0.93 4.62 11.75
N THR A 173 -1.55 3.60 11.20
CA THR A 173 -2.98 3.34 11.42
C THR A 173 -3.24 2.89 12.86
N LEU A 174 -3.75 3.83 13.65
CA LEU A 174 -4.08 3.73 15.09
C LEU A 174 -4.89 2.49 15.48
N SER A 175 -5.63 1.88 14.54
CA SER A 175 -6.43 0.69 14.82
C SER A 175 -5.60 -0.59 14.99
N PHE A 176 -4.41 -0.68 14.40
CA PHE A 176 -3.63 -1.93 14.36
C PHE A 176 -2.70 -2.09 15.56
N GLN A 177 -2.08 -1.00 16.02
CA GLN A 177 -1.18 -1.00 17.17
C GLN A 177 -1.88 -1.38 18.48
N ASN A 178 -3.21 -1.29 18.51
CA ASN A 178 -4.01 -1.54 19.69
C ASN A 178 -4.67 -2.93 19.72
N VAL A 179 -4.46 -3.78 18.70
CA VAL A 179 -4.94 -5.16 18.71
C VAL A 179 -4.05 -6.02 19.61
N GLU A 180 -4.66 -6.83 20.47
CA GLU A 180 -3.97 -7.75 21.37
C GLU A 180 -4.48 -9.19 21.19
N PRO A 181 -3.59 -10.21 21.30
CA PRO A 181 -2.13 -10.11 21.38
C PRO A 181 -1.51 -9.51 20.10
N GLY A 182 -0.39 -8.78 20.24
CA GLY A 182 0.22 -8.02 19.13
C GLY A 182 0.68 -8.87 17.95
N GLU A 183 0.95 -10.16 18.15
CA GLU A 183 1.29 -11.12 17.09
C GLU A 183 0.06 -11.64 16.33
N GLY A 184 -1.15 -11.37 16.84
CA GLY A 184 -2.40 -11.92 16.32
C GLY A 184 -2.67 -11.55 14.86
N LEU A 185 -2.48 -10.29 14.50
CA LEU A 185 -2.66 -9.82 13.13
C LEU A 185 -1.65 -10.46 12.16
N MET A 186 -0.41 -10.70 12.62
CA MET A 186 0.60 -11.42 11.82
C MET A 186 0.14 -12.83 11.53
N ALA A 187 -0.43 -13.53 12.53
CA ALA A 187 -0.95 -14.87 12.36
C ALA A 187 -2.12 -14.91 11.35
N LEU A 188 -3.03 -13.93 11.39
CA LEU A 188 -4.10 -13.80 10.39
C LEU A 188 -3.54 -13.53 8.99
N SER A 189 -2.54 -12.67 8.87
CA SER A 189 -1.88 -12.39 7.59
C SER A 189 -1.15 -13.61 7.02
N VAL A 190 -0.49 -14.40 7.87
CA VAL A 190 0.12 -15.69 7.47
C VAL A 190 -0.96 -16.64 6.94
N ALA A 191 -2.07 -16.81 7.66
CA ALA A 191 -3.19 -17.64 7.23
C ALA A 191 -3.78 -17.16 5.88
N TRP A 192 -3.83 -15.84 5.66
CA TRP A 192 -4.29 -15.25 4.40
C TRP A 192 -3.38 -15.57 3.22
N VAL A 193 -2.06 -15.33 3.37
CA VAL A 193 -1.09 -15.61 2.29
C VAL A 193 -0.91 -17.10 2.03
N GLU A 194 -1.22 -17.96 3.02
CA GLU A 194 -1.30 -19.41 2.85
C GLU A 194 -2.60 -19.88 2.17
N GLY A 195 -3.49 -18.97 1.76
CA GLY A 195 -4.71 -19.32 1.05
C GLY A 195 -5.80 -19.93 1.92
N ARG A 196 -5.74 -19.82 3.26
CA ARG A 196 -6.77 -20.36 4.14
C ARG A 196 -8.12 -19.66 3.92
N ASN A 197 -9.21 -20.42 4.01
CA ASN A 197 -10.56 -19.87 3.85
C ASN A 197 -10.93 -18.94 5.04
N TYR A 198 -12.00 -18.16 4.88
CA TYR A 198 -12.42 -17.20 5.91
C TYR A 198 -12.83 -17.85 7.22
N GLU A 199 -13.49 -19.02 7.17
CA GLU A 199 -13.90 -19.75 8.37
C GLU A 199 -12.69 -20.09 9.24
N SER A 200 -11.64 -20.69 8.66
CA SER A 200 -10.38 -20.97 9.36
C SER A 200 -9.72 -19.71 9.92
N ILE A 201 -9.79 -18.57 9.20
CA ILE A 201 -9.20 -17.30 9.66
C ILE A 201 -10.01 -16.73 10.84
N PHE A 202 -11.33 -16.81 10.81
CA PHE A 202 -12.19 -16.33 11.88
C PHE A 202 -12.09 -17.21 13.14
N GLU A 203 -11.97 -18.52 12.96
CA GLU A 203 -11.66 -19.46 14.03
C GLU A 203 -10.29 -19.18 14.65
N LEU A 204 -9.27 -18.89 13.82
CA LEU A 204 -7.94 -18.50 14.30
C LEU A 204 -7.99 -17.21 15.13
N SER A 205 -8.73 -16.20 14.68
CA SER A 205 -8.94 -14.97 15.47
C SER A 205 -9.60 -15.26 16.82
N SER A 206 -10.58 -16.17 16.83
CA SER A 206 -11.30 -16.56 18.04
C SER A 206 -10.43 -17.35 19.01
N SER A 207 -9.59 -18.26 18.51
CA SER A 207 -8.70 -19.08 19.33
C SER A 207 -7.52 -18.30 19.90
N LEU A 208 -7.05 -17.27 19.20
CA LEU A 208 -6.05 -16.31 19.70
C LEU A 208 -6.65 -15.22 20.60
N GLU A 209 -7.97 -15.24 20.80
CA GLU A 209 -8.72 -14.27 21.59
C GLU A 209 -8.43 -12.81 21.19
N LEU A 210 -8.35 -12.52 19.88
CA LEU A 210 -7.96 -11.21 19.42
C LEU A 210 -8.97 -10.14 19.84
N THR A 211 -8.47 -9.06 20.46
CA THR A 211 -9.29 -7.93 20.92
C THR A 211 -8.76 -6.59 20.47
N LYS A 212 -9.64 -5.58 20.37
CA LYS A 212 -9.34 -4.17 20.09
C LYS A 212 -10.01 -3.25 21.13
N PRO A 213 -9.56 -1.99 21.29
CA PRO A 213 -10.22 -1.04 22.17
C PRO A 213 -11.64 -0.69 21.73
N TYR A 214 -12.50 -0.40 22.69
CA TYR A 214 -13.87 0.08 22.53
C TYR A 214 -14.27 0.91 23.75
N GLY A 215 -14.06 2.23 23.65
CA GLY A 215 -14.10 3.11 24.83
C GLY A 215 -13.07 2.63 25.86
N ASP A 216 -13.50 2.53 27.12
CA ASP A 216 -12.66 2.05 28.23
C ASP A 216 -12.53 0.52 28.31
N LYS A 217 -13.16 -0.22 27.37
CA LYS A 217 -13.17 -1.68 27.34
C LYS A 217 -12.41 -2.22 26.14
N ARG A 218 -12.15 -3.52 26.16
CA ARG A 218 -11.71 -4.27 24.97
C ARG A 218 -12.86 -5.11 24.43
N GLN A 219 -12.95 -5.23 23.13
CA GLN A 219 -13.93 -6.07 22.44
C GLN A 219 -13.22 -7.01 21.47
N ARG A 220 -13.81 -8.20 21.23
CA ARG A 220 -13.28 -9.14 20.22
C ARG A 220 -13.33 -8.53 18.83
N LEU A 221 -12.39 -8.93 17.97
CA LEU A 221 -12.44 -8.56 16.55
C LEU A 221 -13.66 -9.20 15.89
N SER A 222 -14.48 -8.38 15.25
CA SER A 222 -15.59 -8.88 14.43
C SER A 222 -15.09 -9.42 13.08
N THR A 223 -15.91 -10.21 12.40
CA THR A 223 -15.60 -10.65 11.02
C THR A 223 -15.41 -9.47 10.07
N ALA A 224 -16.18 -8.38 10.27
CA ALA A 224 -16.02 -7.14 9.51
C ALA A 224 -14.66 -6.47 9.77
N ASP A 225 -14.15 -6.50 11.00
CA ASP A 225 -12.82 -5.98 11.33
C ASP A 225 -11.72 -6.78 10.64
N ILE A 226 -11.83 -8.10 10.69
CA ILE A 226 -10.86 -9.02 10.06
C ILE A 226 -10.88 -8.84 8.55
N THR A 227 -12.05 -8.84 7.92
CA THR A 227 -12.18 -8.61 6.48
C THR A 227 -11.63 -7.24 6.08
N LYS A 228 -11.93 -6.18 6.84
CA LYS A 228 -11.36 -4.85 6.58
C LYS A 228 -9.83 -4.85 6.68
N PHE A 229 -9.27 -5.51 7.69
CA PHE A 229 -7.82 -5.63 7.82
C PHE A 229 -7.19 -6.32 6.60
N LEU A 230 -7.74 -7.46 6.19
CA LEU A 230 -7.22 -8.24 5.07
C LEU A 230 -7.34 -7.51 3.73
N HIS A 231 -8.47 -6.85 3.46
CA HIS A 231 -8.79 -6.21 2.18
C HIS A 231 -8.39 -4.75 2.05
N SER A 232 -7.96 -4.12 3.15
CA SER A 232 -7.46 -2.74 3.10
C SER A 232 -6.00 -2.72 3.54
N THR A 233 -5.72 -3.00 4.80
CA THR A 233 -4.37 -2.77 5.31
C THR A 233 -3.36 -3.80 4.82
N LEU A 234 -3.72 -5.08 4.83
CA LEU A 234 -2.81 -6.11 4.34
C LEU A 234 -2.63 -6.05 2.82
N SER A 235 -3.73 -5.93 2.08
CA SER A 235 -3.73 -5.99 0.61
C SER A 235 -3.38 -4.68 -0.10
N PHE A 236 -3.39 -3.54 0.61
CA PHE A 236 -3.05 -2.23 0.08
C PHE A 236 -1.88 -1.59 0.85
N ASP A 237 -2.09 -1.14 2.08
CA ASP A 237 -1.09 -0.37 2.84
C ASP A 237 0.25 -1.13 2.95
N PHE A 238 0.21 -2.39 3.40
CA PHE A 238 1.42 -3.21 3.56
C PHE A 238 2.00 -3.65 2.20
N THR A 239 1.18 -3.83 1.17
CA THR A 239 1.70 -4.15 -0.17
C THR A 239 2.47 -2.99 -0.78
N LEU A 240 2.13 -1.74 -0.44
CA LEU A 240 2.89 -0.56 -0.87
C LEU A 240 4.31 -0.58 -0.29
N VAL A 241 4.41 -0.87 1.01
CA VAL A 241 5.69 -1.03 1.71
C VAL A 241 6.49 -2.20 1.15
N LEU A 242 5.85 -3.36 0.91
CA LEU A 242 6.53 -4.51 0.31
C LEU A 242 6.98 -4.23 -1.14
N SER A 243 6.20 -3.48 -1.91
CA SER A 243 6.60 -3.06 -3.26
C SER A 243 7.84 -2.16 -3.23
N ALA A 244 7.94 -1.25 -2.24
CA ALA A 244 9.14 -0.45 -2.02
C ALA A 244 10.35 -1.32 -1.64
N VAL A 245 10.14 -2.34 -0.78
CA VAL A 245 11.19 -3.33 -0.44
C VAL A 245 11.72 -4.02 -1.70
N ILE A 246 10.82 -4.52 -2.55
CA ILE A 246 11.17 -5.16 -3.82
C ILE A 246 11.95 -4.20 -4.73
N GLN A 247 11.46 -2.96 -4.89
CA GLN A 247 12.10 -1.94 -5.70
C GLN A 247 13.54 -1.62 -5.24
N PHE A 248 13.78 -1.60 -3.93
CA PHE A 248 15.11 -1.31 -3.37
C PHE A 248 16.05 -2.53 -3.35
N LEU A 249 15.53 -3.74 -3.50
CA LEU A 249 16.35 -4.92 -3.75
C LEU A 249 16.89 -4.90 -5.19
N GLY A 250 16.10 -4.43 -6.16
CA GLY A 250 16.50 -4.16 -7.54
C GLY A 250 15.86 -5.11 -8.57
N ASP A 251 15.70 -4.62 -9.80
CA ASP A 251 14.90 -5.28 -10.86
C ASP A 251 15.50 -6.62 -11.37
N SER A 252 16.79 -6.87 -11.16
CA SER A 252 17.47 -8.08 -11.67
C SER A 252 17.10 -9.37 -10.93
N GLU A 253 16.39 -9.28 -9.81
CA GLU A 253 16.12 -10.43 -8.93
C GLU A 253 14.63 -10.84 -8.96
N VAL A 254 13.73 -10.08 -9.59
CA VAL A 254 12.27 -10.17 -9.41
C VAL A 254 11.58 -10.81 -10.63
N LEU A 255 11.77 -12.12 -10.80
CA LEU A 255 10.96 -12.92 -11.73
C LEU A 255 9.58 -13.24 -11.11
N PRO A 256 8.56 -13.67 -11.90
CA PRO A 256 7.27 -14.14 -11.37
C PRO A 256 7.40 -15.28 -10.36
N GLU A 257 8.49 -16.05 -10.46
CA GLU A 257 8.84 -17.14 -9.54
C GLU A 257 9.55 -16.65 -8.26
N ASN A 258 9.86 -15.35 -8.15
CA ASN A 258 10.50 -14.79 -6.97
C ASN A 258 9.54 -14.89 -5.77
N PRO A 259 9.99 -15.48 -4.64
CA PRO A 259 9.23 -15.53 -3.39
C PRO A 259 8.63 -14.19 -2.94
N LEU A 260 9.31 -13.06 -3.15
CA LEU A 260 8.84 -11.70 -2.84
C LEU A 260 7.67 -11.29 -3.73
N SER A 261 7.74 -11.54 -5.04
CA SER A 261 6.64 -11.29 -5.98
C SER A 261 5.42 -12.11 -5.60
N LEU A 262 5.62 -13.40 -5.30
CA LEU A 262 4.55 -14.27 -4.83
C LEU A 262 3.97 -13.76 -3.50
N THR A 263 4.81 -13.30 -2.58
CA THR A 263 4.36 -12.72 -1.30
C THR A 263 3.47 -11.50 -1.53
N LEU A 264 3.86 -10.62 -2.45
CA LEU A 264 3.09 -9.43 -2.81
C LEU A 264 1.70 -9.81 -3.35
N SER A 265 1.64 -10.74 -4.30
CA SER A 265 0.37 -11.24 -4.85
C SER A 265 -0.46 -11.99 -3.81
N ALA A 266 0.16 -12.81 -2.96
CA ALA A 266 -0.50 -13.53 -1.90
C ALA A 266 -1.09 -12.59 -0.83
N MET A 267 -0.40 -11.49 -0.49
CA MET A 267 -0.95 -10.45 0.37
C MET A 267 -2.14 -9.74 -0.27
N ARG A 268 -2.05 -9.42 -1.56
CA ARG A 268 -3.11 -8.71 -2.29
C ARG A 268 -4.37 -9.55 -2.48
N TYR A 269 -4.21 -10.81 -2.89
CA TYR A 269 -5.33 -11.67 -3.31
C TYR A 269 -5.71 -12.74 -2.29
N GLY A 270 -4.82 -13.08 -1.36
CA GLY A 270 -5.02 -14.18 -0.41
C GLY A 270 -4.94 -15.54 -1.08
N VAL A 271 -4.06 -15.71 -2.06
CA VAL A 271 -3.87 -16.97 -2.79
C VAL A 271 -2.47 -17.52 -2.53
N PRO A 272 -2.30 -18.86 -2.43
CA PRO A 272 -1.08 -19.45 -1.86
C PRO A 272 0.06 -19.70 -2.84
N ASP A 273 -0.23 -19.76 -4.14
CA ASP A 273 0.72 -20.25 -5.15
C ASP A 273 0.62 -19.46 -6.48
N PRO A 274 1.68 -19.49 -7.32
CA PRO A 274 1.70 -18.72 -8.55
C PRO A 274 0.64 -19.13 -9.59
N LEU A 275 0.19 -20.38 -9.60
CA LEU A 275 -0.88 -20.81 -10.50
C LEU A 275 -2.22 -20.20 -10.06
N ALA A 276 -2.50 -20.18 -8.76
CA ALA A 276 -3.68 -19.48 -8.23
C ALA A 276 -3.63 -17.96 -8.51
N VAL A 277 -2.45 -17.33 -8.43
CA VAL A 277 -2.26 -15.94 -8.89
C VAL A 277 -2.59 -15.81 -10.38
N SER A 278 -2.06 -16.71 -11.23
CA SER A 278 -2.32 -16.68 -12.66
C SER A 278 -3.81 -16.87 -13.01
N VAL A 279 -4.53 -17.71 -12.28
CA VAL A 279 -5.99 -17.86 -12.43
C VAL A 279 -6.69 -16.55 -12.08
N TYR A 280 -6.32 -15.94 -10.95
CA TYR A 280 -6.91 -14.68 -10.48
C TYR A 280 -6.71 -13.55 -11.50
N ASP A 281 -5.48 -13.37 -11.98
CA ASP A 281 -5.11 -12.34 -12.95
C ASP A 281 -5.69 -12.59 -14.35
N SER A 282 -6.13 -13.82 -14.65
CA SER A 282 -6.81 -14.17 -15.91
C SER A 282 -8.30 -13.78 -15.94
N GLY A 283 -8.74 -12.93 -15.01
CA GLY A 283 -10.11 -12.43 -14.93
C GLY A 283 -11.03 -13.26 -14.04
N VAL A 284 -10.49 -14.05 -13.12
CA VAL A 284 -11.26 -14.79 -12.10
C VAL A 284 -10.96 -14.19 -10.72
N PRO A 285 -11.39 -12.95 -10.42
CA PRO A 285 -10.97 -12.21 -9.23
C PRO A 285 -11.70 -12.66 -7.96
N ASP A 286 -11.78 -13.96 -7.72
CA ASP A 286 -12.29 -14.56 -6.50
C ASP A 286 -11.26 -15.58 -5.98
N ARG A 287 -10.78 -15.35 -4.75
CA ARG A 287 -9.72 -16.16 -4.17
C ARG A 287 -10.11 -17.63 -4.00
N ALA A 288 -11.36 -17.91 -3.63
CA ALA A 288 -11.80 -19.29 -3.40
C ALA A 288 -11.89 -20.04 -4.72
N VAL A 289 -12.47 -19.40 -5.75
CA VAL A 289 -12.53 -19.95 -7.10
C VAL A 289 -11.11 -20.16 -7.66
N ALA A 290 -10.22 -19.18 -7.54
CA ALA A 290 -8.85 -19.27 -8.04
C ALA A 290 -8.05 -20.40 -7.38
N VAL A 291 -8.18 -20.56 -6.05
CA VAL A 291 -7.54 -21.64 -5.30
C VAL A 291 -8.10 -23.01 -5.71
N ILE A 292 -9.43 -23.15 -5.84
CA ILE A 292 -10.05 -24.42 -6.23
C ILE A 292 -9.63 -24.83 -7.65
N ILE A 293 -9.60 -23.87 -8.60
CA ILE A 293 -9.14 -24.13 -9.97
C ILE A 293 -7.68 -24.56 -9.97
N SER A 294 -6.79 -23.83 -9.28
CA SER A 294 -5.37 -24.21 -9.14
C SER A 294 -5.23 -25.63 -8.59
N GLN A 295 -5.92 -25.96 -7.50
CA GLN A 295 -5.87 -27.29 -6.89
C GLN A 295 -6.36 -28.40 -7.82
N LYS A 296 -7.42 -28.17 -8.59
CA LYS A 296 -7.93 -29.13 -9.59
C LYS A 296 -6.93 -29.38 -10.71
N LEU A 297 -6.29 -28.32 -11.22
CA LEU A 297 -5.26 -28.44 -12.26
C LEU A 297 -4.02 -29.19 -11.74
N ARG A 298 -3.59 -28.91 -10.50
CA ARG A 298 -2.50 -29.65 -9.84
C ARG A 298 -2.85 -31.13 -9.66
N ALA A 299 -4.08 -31.43 -9.24
CA ALA A 299 -4.55 -32.80 -9.07
C ALA A 299 -4.62 -33.57 -10.40
N ASP A 300 -4.81 -32.87 -11.51
CA ASP A 300 -4.75 -33.42 -12.87
C ASP A 300 -3.31 -33.52 -13.44
N GLY A 301 -2.30 -33.16 -12.63
CA GLY A 301 -0.88 -33.30 -12.98
C GLY A 301 -0.25 -32.10 -13.69
N TYR A 302 -0.89 -30.92 -13.67
CA TYR A 302 -0.28 -29.71 -14.23
C TYR A 302 0.78 -29.13 -13.28
N ASP A 303 2.05 -29.14 -13.71
CA ASP A 303 3.17 -28.63 -12.90
C ASP A 303 3.56 -27.18 -13.20
N GLY A 304 3.04 -26.57 -14.27
CA GLY A 304 3.36 -25.21 -14.66
C GLY A 304 2.73 -24.12 -13.78
N LEU A 305 2.96 -22.86 -14.15
CA LEU A 305 2.49 -21.68 -13.41
C LEU A 305 1.43 -20.88 -14.20
N SER A 306 1.26 -21.15 -15.50
CA SER A 306 0.43 -20.37 -16.41
C SER A 306 -0.96 -20.98 -16.51
N PHE A 307 -1.96 -20.27 -15.98
CA PHE A 307 -3.35 -20.70 -16.14
C PHE A 307 -3.77 -20.77 -17.61
N ARG A 308 -3.24 -19.87 -18.47
CA ARG A 308 -3.54 -19.87 -19.90
C ARG A 308 -3.13 -21.19 -20.57
N GLU A 309 -1.95 -21.72 -20.22
CA GLU A 309 -1.47 -23.00 -20.72
C GLU A 309 -2.25 -24.17 -20.11
N ALA A 310 -2.43 -24.13 -18.79
CA ALA A 310 -3.18 -25.15 -18.05
C ALA A 310 -4.59 -25.32 -18.62
N ARG A 311 -5.26 -24.22 -18.98
CA ARG A 311 -6.60 -24.21 -19.56
C ARG A 311 -6.68 -24.97 -20.89
N VAL A 312 -5.62 -24.97 -21.69
CA VAL A 312 -5.59 -25.68 -22.98
C VAL A 312 -5.38 -27.18 -22.77
N ALA A 313 -4.45 -27.54 -21.89
CA ALA A 313 -4.04 -28.93 -21.70
C ALA A 313 -4.93 -29.70 -20.70
N HIS A 314 -5.55 -29.02 -19.73
CA HIS A 314 -6.24 -29.61 -18.58
C HIS A 314 -7.68 -29.09 -18.40
N TRP A 315 -8.33 -28.62 -19.48
CA TRP A 315 -9.71 -28.08 -19.42
C TRP A 315 -10.69 -29.05 -18.75
N GLY A 316 -10.62 -30.33 -19.11
CA GLY A 316 -11.53 -31.37 -18.61
C GLY A 316 -11.52 -31.50 -17.08
N ALA A 317 -10.42 -31.14 -16.40
CA ALA A 317 -10.31 -31.20 -14.94
C ALA A 317 -11.11 -30.10 -14.21
N ILE A 318 -11.38 -28.99 -14.90
CA ILE A 318 -12.03 -27.80 -14.32
C ILE A 318 -13.39 -27.49 -14.94
N GLU A 319 -13.74 -28.08 -16.07
CA GLU A 319 -14.96 -27.81 -16.84
C GLU A 319 -16.23 -27.92 -15.98
N ASP A 320 -16.42 -29.04 -15.29
CA ASP A 320 -17.59 -29.27 -14.43
C ASP A 320 -17.71 -28.20 -13.33
N PHE A 321 -16.58 -27.78 -12.75
CA PHE A 321 -16.56 -26.75 -11.73
C PHE A 321 -16.89 -25.38 -12.31
N VAL A 322 -16.29 -25.02 -13.45
CA VAL A 322 -16.55 -23.75 -14.15
C VAL A 322 -18.01 -23.65 -14.59
N ALA A 323 -18.63 -24.77 -14.99
CA ALA A 323 -20.04 -24.80 -15.37
C ALA A 323 -20.99 -24.41 -14.23
N LEU A 324 -20.60 -24.69 -12.97
CA LEU A 324 -21.34 -24.35 -11.76
C LEU A 324 -21.13 -22.91 -11.30
N LEU A 325 -20.13 -22.20 -11.83
CA LEU A 325 -19.85 -20.83 -11.42
C LEU A 325 -20.92 -19.85 -11.93
N PRO A 326 -21.18 -18.76 -11.18
CA PRO A 326 -21.98 -17.65 -11.66
C PRO A 326 -21.49 -17.11 -13.01
N GLU A 327 -22.42 -16.57 -13.79
CA GLU A 327 -22.14 -16.11 -15.17
C GLU A 327 -21.02 -15.06 -15.24
N CYS A 328 -20.90 -14.21 -14.21
CA CYS A 328 -19.83 -13.21 -14.13
C CYS A 328 -18.42 -13.82 -14.18
N PHE A 329 -18.22 -15.04 -13.66
CA PHE A 329 -16.94 -15.74 -13.77
C PHE A 329 -16.82 -16.48 -15.10
N ARG A 330 -17.92 -17.07 -15.59
CA ARG A 330 -17.93 -17.85 -16.84
C ARG A 330 -17.48 -17.04 -18.06
N ILE A 331 -17.70 -15.72 -18.08
CA ILE A 331 -17.26 -14.82 -19.17
C ILE A 331 -15.74 -14.91 -19.36
N SER A 332 -14.96 -14.98 -18.29
CA SER A 332 -13.49 -15.07 -18.34
C SER A 332 -12.97 -16.37 -18.96
N PHE A 333 -13.84 -17.37 -19.12
CA PHE A 333 -13.54 -18.64 -19.76
C PHE A 333 -14.12 -18.75 -21.19
N ARG A 334 -14.89 -17.76 -21.66
CA ARG A 334 -15.66 -17.84 -22.92
C ARG A 334 -14.96 -17.37 -24.19
N SER A 335 -13.70 -16.92 -24.15
CA SER A 335 -12.95 -16.63 -25.39
C SER A 335 -11.77 -17.59 -25.62
N SER A 336 -12.02 -18.43 -26.62
CA SER A 336 -11.07 -19.02 -27.56
C SER A 336 -11.08 -18.18 -28.84
N ASP A 337 -10.62 -16.93 -28.75
CA ASP A 337 -10.15 -16.21 -29.95
C ASP A 337 -8.63 -16.15 -29.86
N GLY A 338 -7.96 -16.25 -31.01
CA GLY A 338 -6.51 -16.46 -31.15
C GLY A 338 -5.61 -15.40 -30.48
N PRO A 339 -4.30 -15.35 -30.82
CA PRO A 339 -3.28 -14.60 -30.08
C PRO A 339 -3.50 -13.08 -29.89
N GLU A 340 -4.54 -12.49 -30.46
CA GLU A 340 -4.74 -11.04 -30.58
C GLU A 340 -5.88 -10.44 -29.72
N ALA A 341 -6.63 -11.22 -28.94
CA ALA A 341 -7.80 -10.69 -28.21
C ALA A 341 -7.50 -10.22 -26.76
N TRP A 342 -6.34 -9.62 -26.52
CA TRP A 342 -6.02 -8.97 -25.23
C TRP A 342 -5.36 -7.61 -25.41
N GLU A 343 -5.84 -6.76 -26.32
CA GLU A 343 -5.52 -5.33 -26.19
C GLU A 343 -6.28 -4.77 -24.98
N PHE A 344 -5.53 -4.54 -23.90
CA PHE A 344 -5.94 -3.79 -22.74
C PHE A 344 -6.61 -2.48 -23.17
N ARG A 345 -7.84 -2.26 -22.72
CA ARG A 345 -8.36 -0.91 -22.52
C ARG A 345 -7.54 -0.28 -21.39
N GLY A 346 -6.52 0.48 -21.77
CA GLY A 346 -5.88 1.50 -20.94
C GLY A 346 -6.66 2.81 -21.00
#